data_AF-A0AAW6C9F6-F1
#
_entry.id   AF-A0AAW6C9F6-F1
#
_cell.length_a   1.000
_cell.length_b   1.000
_cell.length_c   1.000
_cell.angle_alpha   90.00
_cell.angle_beta   90.00
_cell.angle_gamma   90.00
#
_symmetry.space_group_name_H-M   'P 1'
#
loop_
_entity.id
_entity.type
_entity.pdbx_description
1 polymer ?
#
loop_
_entity_poly.entity_id
_entity_poly.type
_entity_poly.pdbx_seq_one_letter_code
_entity_poly.pdbx_strand_id
1 'polypeptide(L)'
;MNTIARIKMLKAMEFIARNINDETILNRWLALGIADGDIEYGDLSVGLDNADRLKYYMEDEAFADMMHNFLWCMARAWKSGGLYCDGLVSKDAGEAYQHHLPHGEAGRGQRELHHPPNDG
;
A
#
# COMPACT_ATOMS: atom_id res chain seq x y z
N MET A 1 -22.76 9.09 -12.13
CA MET A 1 -21.77 8.24 -11.44
C MET A 1 -21.12 7.30 -12.46
N ASN A 2 -19.79 7.25 -12.55
CA ASN A 2 -19.09 6.27 -13.41
C ASN A 2 -18.75 5.02 -12.61
N THR A 3 -19.74 4.15 -12.42
CA THR A 3 -19.64 2.93 -11.60
C THR A 3 -18.51 2.01 -12.08
N ILE A 4 -18.33 1.88 -13.39
CA ILE A 4 -17.26 1.05 -13.97
C ILE A 4 -15.87 1.54 -13.55
N ALA A 5 -15.63 2.87 -13.61
CA ALA A 5 -14.35 3.44 -13.19
C ALA A 5 -14.08 3.20 -11.69
N ARG A 6 -15.11 3.34 -10.85
CA ARG A 6 -15.01 3.09 -9.41
C ARG A 6 -14.74 1.62 -9.10
N ILE A 7 -15.39 0.68 -9.77
CA ILE A 7 -15.13 -0.77 -9.63
C ILE A 7 -13.68 -1.09 -10.01
N LYS A 8 -13.18 -0.55 -11.13
CA LYS A 8 -11.78 -0.74 -11.53
C LYS A 8 -10.81 -0.25 -10.46
N MET A 9 -11.06 0.93 -9.91
CA MET A 9 -10.21 1.51 -8.87
C MET A 9 -10.28 0.71 -7.57
N LEU A 10 -11.46 0.28 -7.15
CA LEU A 10 -11.65 -0.56 -5.96
C LEU A 10 -10.90 -1.89 -6.08
N LYS A 11 -11.04 -2.59 -7.22
CA LYS A 11 -10.31 -3.83 -7.51
C LYS A 11 -8.79 -3.62 -7.54
N ALA A 12 -8.32 -2.51 -8.08
CA ALA A 12 -6.89 -2.17 -8.07
C ALA A 12 -6.36 -1.92 -6.65
N MET A 13 -7.12 -1.20 -5.81
CA MET A 13 -6.75 -0.96 -4.41
C MET A 13 -6.67 -2.27 -3.61
N GLU A 14 -7.67 -3.14 -3.75
CA GLU A 14 -7.68 -4.49 -3.16
C GLU A 14 -6.46 -5.31 -3.58
N PHE A 15 -6.20 -5.33 -4.89
CA PHE A 15 -5.04 -6.05 -5.45
C PHE A 15 -3.74 -5.51 -4.87
N ILE A 16 -3.53 -4.20 -4.87
CA ILE A 16 -2.31 -3.59 -4.31
C ILE A 16 -2.18 -3.89 -2.82
N ALA A 17 -3.27 -3.77 -2.04
CA ALA A 17 -3.25 -4.00 -0.60
C ALA A 17 -2.82 -5.42 -0.23
N ARG A 18 -3.26 -6.44 -0.98
CA ARG A 18 -2.84 -7.84 -0.80
C ARG A 18 -1.39 -8.10 -1.17
N ASN A 19 -0.85 -7.29 -2.08
CA ASN A 19 0.54 -7.37 -2.49
C ASN A 19 1.47 -6.58 -1.54
N ILE A 20 0.94 -5.91 -0.50
CA ILE A 20 1.78 -5.38 0.57
C ILE A 20 2.29 -6.55 1.39
N ASN A 21 3.61 -6.68 1.46
CA ASN A 21 4.30 -7.68 2.27
C ASN A 21 4.34 -7.27 3.77
N ASP A 22 3.19 -6.85 4.31
CA ASP A 22 2.98 -6.47 5.70
C ASP A 22 1.56 -6.87 6.14
N GLU A 23 1.47 -7.94 6.93
CA GLU A 23 0.20 -8.47 7.43
C GLU A 23 -0.57 -7.47 8.30
N THR A 24 0.12 -6.58 9.01
CA THR A 24 -0.55 -5.57 9.85
C THR A 24 -1.27 -4.53 8.99
N ILE A 25 -0.66 -4.13 7.88
CA ILE A 25 -1.30 -3.20 6.94
C ILE A 25 -2.42 -3.89 6.17
N LEU A 26 -2.20 -5.12 5.71
CA LEU A 26 -3.25 -5.90 5.04
C LEU A 26 -4.47 -6.10 5.95
N ASN A 27 -4.27 -6.51 7.20
CA ASN A 27 -5.37 -6.69 8.15
C ASN A 27 -6.15 -5.39 8.42
N ARG A 28 -5.46 -4.23 8.42
CA ARG A 28 -6.13 -2.92 8.54
C ARG A 28 -6.95 -2.59 7.29
N TRP A 29 -6.42 -2.88 6.11
CA TRP A 29 -7.18 -2.73 4.87
C TRP A 29 -8.43 -3.63 4.86
N LEU A 30 -8.33 -4.88 5.30
CA LEU A 30 -9.50 -5.77 5.37
C LEU A 30 -10.51 -5.34 6.44
N ALA A 31 -10.07 -4.67 7.52
CA ALA A 31 -10.97 -4.17 8.57
C ALA A 31 -11.68 -2.85 8.20
N LEU A 32 -11.06 -2.02 7.37
CA LEU A 32 -11.55 -0.67 7.03
C LEU A 32 -11.98 -0.53 5.56
N GLY A 33 -11.65 -1.51 4.73
CA GLY A 33 -11.84 -1.53 3.29
C GLY A 33 -12.96 -2.49 2.90
N ILE A 34 -12.62 -3.50 2.12
CA ILE A 34 -13.58 -4.42 1.51
C ILE A 34 -13.80 -5.62 2.44
N ALA A 35 -15.05 -6.00 2.65
CA ALA A 35 -15.35 -7.19 3.43
C ALA A 35 -14.85 -8.45 2.72
N ASP A 36 -14.43 -9.44 3.50
CA ASP A 36 -13.89 -10.66 2.94
C ASP A 36 -14.92 -11.40 2.08
N GLY A 37 -14.53 -11.78 0.86
CA GLY A 37 -15.40 -12.45 -0.11
C GLY A 37 -16.29 -11.54 -0.97
N ASP A 38 -16.29 -10.22 -0.76
CA ASP A 38 -17.06 -9.28 -1.61
C ASP A 38 -16.43 -9.06 -2.98
N ILE A 39 -15.12 -9.27 -3.08
CA ILE A 39 -14.36 -9.26 -4.34
C ILE A 39 -13.52 -10.53 -4.44
N GLU A 40 -13.56 -11.16 -5.62
CA GLU A 40 -12.66 -12.27 -5.93
C GLU A 40 -11.19 -11.82 -5.97
N TYR A 41 -10.35 -12.57 -5.28
CA TYR A 41 -8.94 -12.23 -5.17
C TYR A 41 -8.22 -12.32 -6.52
N GLY A 42 -7.49 -11.26 -6.88
CA GLY A 42 -6.73 -11.21 -8.12
C GLY A 42 -7.56 -10.99 -9.38
N ASP A 43 -8.89 -10.96 -9.28
CA ASP A 43 -9.75 -10.68 -10.42
C ASP A 43 -9.90 -9.17 -10.65
N LEU A 44 -9.21 -8.67 -11.68
CA LEU A 44 -9.29 -7.28 -12.14
C LEU A 44 -10.39 -7.06 -13.21
N SER A 45 -11.14 -8.09 -13.60
CA SER A 45 -12.21 -7.98 -14.59
C SER A 45 -13.40 -7.17 -14.05
N VAL A 46 -14.21 -6.58 -14.95
CA VAL A 46 -15.41 -5.83 -14.56
C VAL A 46 -16.63 -6.45 -15.24
N GLY A 47 -17.25 -7.42 -14.55
CA GLY A 47 -18.55 -7.98 -14.92
C GLY A 47 -19.73 -7.13 -14.48
N LEU A 48 -20.88 -7.26 -15.15
CA LEU A 48 -22.13 -6.55 -14.83
C LEU A 48 -22.75 -7.04 -13.51
N ASP A 49 -22.53 -8.31 -13.18
CA ASP A 49 -22.85 -9.00 -11.93
C ASP A 49 -22.11 -8.44 -10.70
N ASN A 50 -20.93 -7.83 -10.90
CA ASN A 50 -20.21 -7.14 -9.82
C ASN A 50 -20.85 -5.80 -9.41
N ALA A 51 -21.66 -5.19 -10.27
CA ALA A 51 -22.16 -3.83 -10.03
C ALA A 51 -23.18 -3.77 -8.88
N ASP A 52 -24.02 -4.80 -8.73
CA ASP A 52 -25.03 -4.86 -7.66
C ASP A 52 -24.40 -5.21 -6.32
N ARG A 53 -23.47 -6.18 -6.28
CA ARG A 53 -22.73 -6.56 -5.06
C ARG A 53 -21.90 -5.40 -4.50
N LEU A 54 -21.30 -4.61 -5.37
CA LEU A 54 -20.41 -3.51 -4.98
C LEU A 54 -21.14 -2.18 -4.84
N LYS A 55 -22.46 -2.13 -5.08
CA LYS A 55 -23.24 -0.88 -5.16
C LYS A 55 -23.01 0.05 -3.97
N TYR A 56 -22.99 -0.51 -2.76
CA TYR A 56 -22.72 0.25 -1.53
C TYR A 56 -21.37 0.97 -1.58
N TYR A 57 -20.30 0.28 -1.96
CA TYR A 57 -18.96 0.86 -2.10
C TYR A 57 -18.86 1.91 -3.20
N MET A 58 -19.79 1.90 -4.15
CA MET A 58 -19.80 2.84 -5.27
C MET A 58 -20.53 4.13 -4.92
N GLU A 59 -21.19 4.26 -3.77
CA GLU A 59 -21.78 5.52 -3.33
C GLU A 59 -20.69 6.57 -3.06
N ASP A 60 -20.99 7.85 -3.25
CA ASP A 60 -19.98 8.92 -3.26
C ASP A 60 -19.18 8.98 -1.94
N GLU A 61 -19.86 8.94 -0.80
CA GLU A 61 -19.24 8.97 0.54
C GLU A 61 -18.46 7.69 0.80
N ALA A 62 -19.09 6.52 0.60
CA ALA A 62 -18.43 5.23 0.82
C ALA A 62 -17.17 5.07 -0.06
N PHE A 63 -17.24 5.48 -1.33
CA PHE A 63 -16.10 5.41 -2.24
C PHE A 63 -14.97 6.37 -1.81
N ALA A 64 -15.32 7.57 -1.33
CA ALA A 64 -14.34 8.51 -0.78
C ALA A 64 -13.64 7.94 0.46
N ASP A 65 -14.38 7.29 1.36
CA ASP A 65 -13.83 6.62 2.53
C ASP A 65 -12.90 5.47 2.15
N MET A 66 -13.26 4.66 1.15
CA MET A 66 -12.39 3.59 0.63
C MET A 66 -11.06 4.15 0.11
N MET A 67 -11.09 5.24 -0.67
CA MET A 67 -9.88 5.89 -1.16
C MET A 67 -9.04 6.44 0.00
N HIS A 68 -9.67 7.06 1.00
CA HIS A 68 -8.98 7.57 2.18
C HIS A 68 -8.29 6.45 2.96
N ASN A 69 -8.99 5.36 3.23
CA ASN A 69 -8.48 4.22 3.98
C ASN A 69 -7.33 3.53 3.24
N PHE A 70 -7.43 3.41 1.91
CA PHE A 70 -6.35 2.89 1.08
C PHE A 70 -5.09 3.77 1.19
N LEU A 71 -5.23 5.09 0.99
CA LEU A 71 -4.11 6.03 1.08
C LEU A 71 -3.48 6.04 2.47
N TRP A 72 -4.29 5.95 3.52
CA TRP A 72 -3.80 5.84 4.89
C TRP A 72 -3.02 4.54 5.12
N CYS A 73 -3.49 3.40 4.58
CA CYS A 73 -2.75 2.14 4.62
C CYS A 73 -1.42 2.26 3.87
N MET A 74 -1.40 2.85 2.68
CA MET A 74 -0.16 3.06 1.91
C MET A 74 0.82 3.99 2.64
N ALA A 75 0.33 5.09 3.21
CA ALA A 75 1.15 6.04 3.96
C ALA A 75 1.79 5.41 5.20
N ARG A 76 1.11 4.43 5.82
CA ARG A 76 1.64 3.67 6.97
C ARG A 76 2.51 2.50 6.58
N ALA A 77 2.29 1.93 5.39
CA ALA A 77 3.17 0.92 4.86
C ALA A 77 4.60 1.46 4.80
N TRP A 78 4.79 2.77 4.53
CA TRP A 78 6.05 3.54 4.64
C TRP A 78 7.34 2.71 4.54
N LYS A 79 7.38 1.83 3.55
CA LYS A 79 8.57 1.07 3.19
C LYS A 79 8.72 1.27 1.70
N SER A 80 9.66 2.13 1.35
CA SER A 80 10.29 2.04 0.04
C SER A 80 10.80 0.60 -0.06
N GLY A 81 10.11 -0.24 -0.82
CA GLY A 81 10.31 -1.69 -0.77
C GLY A 81 9.30 -2.41 0.15
N GLY A 82 8.28 -3.01 -0.44
CA GLY A 82 7.28 -3.78 0.30
C GLY A 82 6.13 -4.30 -0.57
N LEU A 83 6.06 -3.92 -1.84
CA LEU A 83 5.12 -4.52 -2.78
C LEU A 83 5.74 -5.80 -3.33
N TYR A 84 5.12 -6.93 -3.05
CA TYR A 84 5.46 -8.23 -3.61
C TYR A 84 4.51 -8.54 -4.77
N CYS A 85 5.01 -9.01 -5.91
CA CYS A 85 4.19 -9.48 -7.03
C CYS A 85 4.98 -10.51 -7.84
N ASP A 86 4.38 -11.68 -8.11
CA ASP A 86 4.97 -12.73 -8.97
C ASP A 86 6.42 -13.12 -8.57
N GLY A 87 6.67 -13.31 -7.27
CA GLY A 87 8.01 -13.65 -6.78
C GLY A 87 8.98 -12.47 -6.68
N LEU A 88 8.58 -11.28 -7.11
CA LEU A 88 9.41 -10.07 -7.10
C LEU A 88 8.98 -9.13 -5.97
N VAL A 89 9.95 -8.61 -5.24
CA VAL A 89 9.72 -7.53 -4.26
C VAL A 89 10.20 -6.22 -4.88
N SER A 90 9.39 -5.18 -4.77
CA SER A 90 9.74 -3.81 -5.17
C SER A 90 11.06 -3.39 -4.51
N LYS A 91 11.95 -2.74 -5.27
CA LYS A 91 13.22 -2.25 -4.73
C LYS A 91 13.00 -1.11 -3.74
N ASP A 92 13.86 -1.04 -2.75
CA ASP A 92 13.96 0.14 -1.91
C ASP A 92 14.53 1.29 -2.77
N ALA A 93 13.92 2.48 -2.69
CA ALA A 93 14.41 3.65 -3.41
C ALA A 93 15.85 3.99 -2.98
N GLY A 94 16.23 3.65 -1.75
CA GLY A 94 17.59 3.83 -1.24
C GLY A 94 18.68 3.11 -2.04
N GLU A 95 18.41 1.92 -2.59
CA GLU A 95 19.38 1.15 -3.39
C GLU A 95 19.55 1.73 -4.81
N ALA A 96 18.50 2.30 -5.38
CA ALA A 96 18.55 2.93 -6.70
C ALA A 96 19.33 4.27 -6.68
N TYR A 97 19.25 5.04 -5.59
CA TYR A 97 19.98 6.30 -5.45
C TYR A 97 21.47 6.12 -5.16
N GLN A 98 21.90 5.00 -4.55
CA GLN A 98 23.34 4.75 -4.31
C GLN A 98 24.13 4.46 -5.59
N HIS A 99 23.48 3.92 -6.63
CA HIS A 99 24.14 3.62 -7.91
C HIS A 99 24.20 4.79 -8.90
N HIS A 100 23.60 5.94 -8.59
CA HIS A 100 23.55 7.12 -9.48
C HIS A 100 24.17 8.38 -8.86
N LEU A 101 24.71 8.29 -7.65
CA LEU A 101 25.55 9.34 -7.11
C LEU A 101 26.98 9.17 -7.69
N PRO A 102 27.56 10.20 -8.33
CA PRO A 102 28.98 10.17 -8.64
C PRO A 102 29.75 9.93 -7.34
N HIS A 103 30.67 8.98 -7.34
CA HIS A 103 31.57 8.72 -6.23
C HIS A 103 32.39 9.98 -5.91
N GLY A 104 31.87 10.81 -5.01
CA GLY A 104 32.48 12.09 -4.69
C GLY A 104 31.55 12.92 -3.83
N GLU A 105 31.35 12.49 -2.59
CA GLU A 105 31.37 13.33 -1.39
C GLU A 105 30.88 12.48 -0.19
N ALA A 106 31.82 11.74 0.39
CA ALA A 106 31.69 11.30 1.77
C ALA A 106 31.78 12.55 2.67
N GLY A 107 30.74 12.85 3.45
CA GLY A 107 30.87 13.93 4.43
C GLY A 107 29.61 14.28 5.21
N ARG A 108 29.63 13.85 6.49
CA ARG A 108 28.92 14.38 7.66
C ARG A 108 27.51 13.85 7.92
N GLY A 109 27.41 13.02 8.97
CA GLY A 109 26.20 12.96 9.78
C GLY A 109 25.87 11.65 10.50
N GLN A 110 26.81 10.72 10.72
CA GLN A 110 26.59 9.68 11.73
C GLN A 110 26.52 10.34 13.11
N ARG A 111 25.32 10.49 13.68
CA ARG A 111 25.16 10.71 15.11
C ARG A 111 25.45 9.39 15.81
N GLU A 112 26.70 9.21 16.21
CA GLU A 112 27.07 8.23 17.21
C GLU A 112 26.32 8.57 18.51
N LEU A 113 25.46 7.65 18.95
CA LEU A 113 24.84 7.70 20.26
C LEU A 113 25.93 7.38 21.30
N HIS A 114 26.59 8.41 21.82
CA HIS A 114 27.39 8.29 23.03
C HIS A 114 26.47 8.00 24.21
N HIS A 115 26.51 6.78 24.73
CA HIS A 115 26.09 6.50 26.10
C HIS A 115 27.07 7.19 27.06
N PRO A 116 26.59 7.87 28.12
CA PRO A 116 27.48 8.38 29.16
C PRO A 116 28.04 7.21 30.00
N PRO A 117 29.26 7.34 30.53
CA PRO A 117 29.81 6.34 31.44
C PRO A 117 29.02 6.33 32.75
N ASN A 118 28.76 5.12 33.22
CA ASN A 118 28.16 4.80 34.50
C ASN A 118 29.25 4.91 35.58
N ASP A 119 29.27 6.01 36.33
CA ASP A 119 30.07 6.10 37.56
C ASP A 119 29.25 5.51 38.72
N GLY A 120 29.91 4.63 39.48
CA GLY A 120 29.31 3.73 40.48
C GLY A 120 28.79 4.35 41.77
#